data_AF-A0AAE4FNK5-F1
#
_entry.id   AF-A0AAE4FNK5-F1
#
_cell.length_a   1.000
_cell.length_b   1.000
_cell.length_c   1.000
_cell.angle_alpha   90.00
_cell.angle_beta   90.00
_cell.angle_gamma   90.00
#
_symmetry.space_group_name_H-M   'P 1'
#
loop_
_entity.id
_entity.type
_entity.pdbx_description
1 polymer ?
#
loop_
_entity_poly.entity_id
_entity_poly.type
_entity_poly.pdbx_seq_one_letter_code
_entity_poly.pdbx_strand_id
1 'polypeptide(L)'
;MKKEHSELFKTIVNSYVNGTLESDIENILSKYNYNKENLCKIISSLCGVEVIYDSNNFIKNLTKAITSYSSQHKIVNKIKDCSMDCKKGNGKTLCQNSCPFDAILINKKNNSTYIDTEKCTDCGFCVEACPTGSILDKVEFIPLIDILKSDVPVIAAVAPAITGQFGKNVSINQLRSALKKIGFSDMLEVAFFADMLTLKEAIEFDHLVKNKDDLMITSCCCPMWVAMVKRVYKDLVKYVSPSISPMIAAGRVLKNLNPNCKVVFIGPCIAKKAEAKEKDLQGDIDFVLTFSELKDIFDSLNINISNMPEDSSSEYASRGGRLYARTGGVSIAVEDVIKRIFPEKAKFLKPVQGNGVIECKKLLSQAQKDTIDSNFIEGMGCIGGCVGGPKAIIPKELGKEAVDEFANNSSIKVSIDSSCMDNILKKLNINSVEDFKDKKKISIFERDF
;
A
#
# COMPACT_ATOMS: atom_id res chain seq x y z
N MET A 1 -13.77 -3.47 -4.17
CA MET A 1 -14.19 -4.86 -3.94
C MET A 1 -15.32 -5.20 -4.92
N LYS A 2 -15.58 -6.47 -5.28
CA LYS A 2 -16.79 -6.82 -6.08
C LYS A 2 -18.05 -6.57 -5.25
N LYS A 3 -19.15 -6.18 -5.90
CA LYS A 3 -20.40 -5.76 -5.22
C LYS A 3 -20.89 -6.79 -4.20
N GLU A 4 -21.00 -8.06 -4.60
CA GLU A 4 -21.46 -9.13 -3.70
C GLU A 4 -20.58 -9.30 -2.46
N HIS A 5 -19.25 -9.23 -2.64
CA HIS A 5 -18.32 -9.33 -1.52
C HIS A 5 -18.34 -8.06 -0.64
N SER A 6 -18.54 -6.88 -1.24
CA SER A 6 -18.68 -5.60 -0.53
C SER A 6 -19.92 -5.61 0.36
N GLU A 7 -21.07 -6.05 -0.15
CA GLU A 7 -22.30 -6.16 0.66
C GLU A 7 -22.16 -7.21 1.78
N LEU A 8 -21.53 -8.35 1.49
CA LEU A 8 -21.23 -9.35 2.51
C LEU A 8 -20.27 -8.80 3.58
N PHE A 9 -19.23 -8.08 3.17
CA PHE A 9 -18.27 -7.47 4.09
C PHE A 9 -18.95 -6.43 4.98
N LYS A 10 -19.77 -5.53 4.43
CA LYS A 10 -20.56 -4.55 5.20
C LYS A 10 -21.47 -5.24 6.24
N THR A 11 -22.09 -6.34 5.84
CA THR A 11 -22.91 -7.16 6.75
C THR A 11 -22.06 -7.69 7.89
N ILE A 12 -20.91 -8.32 7.59
CA ILE A 12 -19.97 -8.85 8.58
C ILE A 12 -19.48 -7.75 9.54
N VAL A 13 -19.11 -6.57 9.04
CA VAL A 13 -18.68 -5.45 9.89
C VAL A 13 -19.78 -5.06 10.87
N ASN A 14 -21.01 -4.87 10.38
CA ASN A 14 -22.13 -4.49 11.23
C ASN A 14 -22.45 -5.57 12.27
N SER A 15 -22.45 -6.84 11.86
CA SER A 15 -22.66 -7.96 12.79
C SER A 15 -21.56 -8.06 13.85
N TYR A 16 -20.30 -7.81 13.48
CA TYR A 16 -19.19 -7.83 14.43
C TYR A 16 -19.29 -6.69 15.45
N VAL A 17 -19.57 -5.47 14.97
CA VAL A 17 -19.69 -4.28 15.84
C VAL A 17 -20.85 -4.42 16.82
N ASN A 18 -21.97 -5.03 16.40
CA ASN A 18 -23.17 -5.23 17.21
C ASN A 18 -23.15 -6.52 18.04
N GLY A 19 -22.12 -7.37 17.93
CA GLY A 19 -22.03 -8.63 18.66
C GLY A 19 -22.97 -9.74 18.17
N THR A 20 -23.47 -9.64 16.93
CA THR A 20 -24.41 -10.60 16.30
C THR A 20 -23.75 -11.47 15.22
N LEU A 21 -22.42 -11.48 15.14
CA LEU A 21 -21.66 -12.20 14.10
C LEU A 21 -22.10 -13.66 13.93
N GLU A 22 -22.20 -14.41 15.03
CA GLU A 22 -22.49 -15.85 14.96
C GLU A 22 -23.87 -16.12 14.36
N SER A 23 -24.91 -15.45 14.86
CA SER A 23 -26.28 -15.61 14.36
C SER A 23 -26.45 -15.15 12.91
N ASP A 24 -25.77 -14.07 12.53
CA ASP A 24 -25.90 -13.51 11.19
C ASP A 24 -25.19 -14.39 10.15
N ILE A 25 -24.02 -14.93 10.48
CA ILE A 25 -23.32 -15.90 9.63
C ILE A 25 -24.13 -17.20 9.52
N GLU A 26 -24.74 -17.68 10.60
CA GLU A 26 -25.61 -18.86 10.55
C GLU A 26 -26.80 -18.64 9.60
N ASN A 27 -27.45 -17.48 9.69
CA ASN A 27 -28.55 -17.09 8.80
C ASN A 27 -28.10 -16.98 7.32
N ILE A 28 -26.90 -16.46 7.07
CA ILE A 28 -26.31 -16.41 5.72
C ILE A 28 -26.07 -17.83 5.19
N LEU A 29 -25.50 -18.72 6.00
CA LEU A 29 -25.20 -20.10 5.62
C LEU A 29 -26.46 -20.97 5.44
N SER A 30 -27.55 -20.67 6.16
CA SER A 30 -28.82 -21.39 6.02
C SER A 30 -29.55 -21.04 4.72
N LYS A 31 -29.43 -19.80 4.26
CA LYS A 31 -30.00 -19.32 2.98
C LYS A 31 -29.20 -19.77 1.75
N TYR A 32 -27.94 -20.15 1.94
CA TYR A 32 -27.03 -20.51 0.85
C TYR A 32 -26.98 -22.03 0.64
N ASN A 33 -27.77 -22.52 -0.32
CA ASN A 33 -27.93 -23.96 -0.57
C ASN A 33 -26.82 -24.60 -1.42
N TYR A 34 -25.99 -23.81 -2.12
CA TYR A 34 -24.97 -24.33 -3.03
C TYR A 34 -23.55 -23.92 -2.60
N ASN A 35 -22.67 -24.92 -2.46
CA ASN A 35 -21.22 -24.75 -2.23
C ASN A 35 -20.87 -23.85 -1.02
N LYS A 36 -21.32 -24.26 0.17
CA LYS A 36 -21.03 -23.60 1.45
C LYS A 36 -19.54 -23.44 1.72
N GLU A 37 -18.71 -24.37 1.24
CA GLU A 37 -17.25 -24.29 1.37
C GLU A 37 -16.68 -23.01 0.73
N ASN A 38 -17.10 -22.66 -0.49
CA ASN A 38 -16.66 -21.44 -1.15
C ASN A 38 -17.11 -20.18 -0.40
N LEU A 39 -18.35 -20.16 0.10
CA LEU A 39 -18.87 -19.04 0.89
C LEU A 39 -18.07 -18.88 2.19
N CYS A 40 -17.77 -19.97 2.89
CA CYS A 40 -16.93 -19.97 4.08
C CYS A 40 -15.51 -19.45 3.81
N LYS A 41 -14.92 -19.77 2.65
CA LYS A 41 -13.63 -19.20 2.21
C LYS A 41 -13.70 -17.69 1.96
N ILE A 42 -14.81 -17.22 1.38
CA ILE A 42 -15.06 -15.78 1.18
C ILE A 42 -15.19 -15.09 2.54
N ILE A 43 -16.06 -15.59 3.43
CA ILE A 43 -16.27 -15.05 4.77
C ILE A 43 -14.94 -14.98 5.54
N SER A 44 -14.17 -16.08 5.53
CA SER A 44 -12.85 -16.11 6.19
C SER A 44 -11.92 -15.02 5.67
N SER A 45 -11.84 -14.87 4.34
CA SER A 45 -11.00 -13.85 3.70
C SER A 45 -11.46 -12.42 4.04
N LEU A 46 -12.77 -12.17 4.13
CA LEU A 46 -13.36 -10.89 4.53
C LEU A 46 -13.19 -10.59 6.02
N CYS A 47 -13.03 -11.62 6.85
CA CYS A 47 -12.65 -11.51 8.26
C CYS A 47 -11.12 -11.46 8.46
N GLY A 48 -10.33 -11.52 7.39
CA GLY A 48 -8.86 -11.46 7.44
C GLY A 48 -8.18 -12.76 7.87
N VAL A 49 -8.94 -13.84 8.05
CA VAL A 49 -8.47 -15.12 8.60
C VAL A 49 -8.54 -16.23 7.56
N GLU A 50 -7.99 -17.39 7.90
CA GLU A 50 -8.06 -18.59 7.06
C GLU A 50 -8.59 -19.75 7.89
N VAL A 51 -9.80 -20.19 7.55
CA VAL A 51 -10.52 -21.23 8.29
C VAL A 51 -10.95 -22.30 7.31
N ILE A 52 -10.59 -23.54 7.61
CA ILE A 52 -11.05 -24.71 6.87
C ILE A 52 -12.53 -24.92 7.19
N TYR A 53 -13.34 -25.15 6.16
CA TYR A 53 -14.76 -25.41 6.34
C TYR A 53 -14.97 -26.70 7.15
N ASP A 54 -15.67 -26.56 8.27
CA ASP A 54 -16.18 -27.65 9.10
C ASP A 54 -17.68 -27.42 9.26
N SER A 55 -18.50 -28.37 8.80
CA SER A 55 -19.97 -28.23 8.79
C SER A 55 -20.56 -27.99 10.17
N ASN A 56 -19.88 -28.42 11.23
CA ASN A 56 -20.37 -28.35 12.61
C ASN A 56 -19.70 -27.25 13.42
N ASN A 57 -18.47 -26.85 13.07
CA ASN A 57 -17.67 -25.93 13.89
C ASN A 57 -17.17 -24.67 13.15
N PHE A 58 -17.57 -24.42 11.90
CA PHE A 58 -17.05 -23.29 11.13
C PHE A 58 -17.15 -21.95 11.87
N ILE A 59 -18.32 -21.60 12.43
CA ILE A 59 -18.55 -20.32 13.11
C ILE A 59 -17.63 -20.20 14.34
N LYS A 60 -17.56 -21.25 15.17
CA LYS A 60 -16.67 -21.29 16.34
C LYS A 60 -15.20 -21.13 15.95
N ASN A 61 -14.77 -21.81 14.88
CA ASN A 61 -13.41 -21.72 14.36
C ASN A 61 -13.12 -20.33 13.79
N LEU A 62 -14.10 -19.69 13.16
CA LEU A 62 -14.02 -18.32 12.65
C LEU A 62 -13.85 -17.31 13.79
N THR A 63 -14.71 -17.33 14.80
CA THR A 63 -14.61 -16.45 15.97
C THR A 63 -13.27 -16.64 16.68
N LYS A 64 -12.83 -17.90 16.85
CA LYS A 64 -11.50 -18.19 17.43
C LYS A 64 -10.37 -17.61 16.59
N ALA A 65 -10.40 -17.77 15.26
CA ALA A 65 -9.36 -17.27 14.39
C ALA A 65 -9.27 -15.73 14.36
N ILE A 66 -10.41 -15.04 14.49
CA ILE A 66 -10.47 -13.57 14.59
C ILE A 66 -9.84 -13.11 15.92
N THR A 67 -10.23 -13.73 17.03
CA THR A 67 -9.74 -13.34 18.38
C THR A 67 -8.27 -13.71 18.61
N SER A 68 -7.79 -14.81 18.03
CA SER A 68 -6.37 -15.19 18.05
C SER A 68 -5.64 -14.74 16.78
N TYR A 69 -6.02 -13.61 16.21
CA TYR A 69 -5.49 -13.15 14.92
C TYR A 69 -3.97 -13.08 14.94
N SER A 70 -3.37 -13.74 13.96
CA SER A 70 -1.96 -13.61 13.63
C SER A 70 -1.84 -13.18 12.19
N SER A 71 -0.96 -12.22 11.91
CA SER A 71 -0.68 -11.80 10.54
C SER A 71 -0.19 -12.97 9.70
N GLN A 72 -1.04 -13.48 8.80
CA GLN A 72 -0.70 -14.57 7.88
C GLN A 72 -0.02 -14.02 6.62
N HIS A 73 0.99 -14.74 6.12
CA HIS A 73 1.81 -14.27 4.99
C HIS A 73 1.05 -14.15 3.66
N LYS A 74 0.06 -15.02 3.39
CA LYS A 74 -0.63 -15.04 2.09
C LYS A 74 -1.83 -14.11 2.05
N ILE A 75 -1.80 -13.12 1.16
CA ILE A 75 -2.82 -12.07 1.04
C ILE A 75 -3.84 -12.41 -0.05
N VAL A 76 -3.36 -12.83 -1.23
CA VAL A 76 -4.17 -13.04 -2.43
C VAL A 76 -4.47 -14.53 -2.60
N ASN A 77 -5.76 -14.86 -2.61
CA ASN A 77 -6.22 -16.25 -2.61
C ASN A 77 -7.21 -16.52 -3.74
N LYS A 78 -7.11 -17.72 -4.32
CA LYS A 78 -8.13 -18.29 -5.21
C LYS A 78 -9.19 -18.95 -4.32
N ILE A 79 -10.36 -18.34 -4.24
CA ILE A 79 -11.40 -18.71 -3.27
C ILE A 79 -12.44 -19.70 -3.82
N LYS A 80 -12.59 -19.76 -5.15
CA LYS A 80 -13.49 -20.70 -5.84
C LYS A 80 -13.02 -20.98 -7.26
N ASP A 81 -13.39 -22.14 -7.79
CA ASP A 81 -13.20 -22.43 -9.21
C ASP A 81 -14.07 -21.52 -10.09
N CYS A 82 -13.58 -21.26 -11.30
CA CYS A 82 -14.26 -20.49 -12.33
C CYS A 82 -14.19 -21.21 -13.69
N SER A 83 -15.19 -20.97 -14.54
CA SER A 83 -15.32 -21.51 -15.91
C SER A 83 -14.23 -21.07 -16.89
N MET A 84 -13.46 -20.02 -16.55
CA MET A 84 -12.46 -19.39 -17.42
C MET A 84 -13.02 -18.75 -18.69
N ASP A 85 -14.31 -18.40 -18.73
CA ASP A 85 -14.94 -17.75 -19.90
C ASP A 85 -14.35 -16.36 -20.23
N CYS A 86 -13.61 -15.77 -19.29
CA CYS A 86 -12.88 -14.52 -19.49
C CYS A 86 -11.61 -14.65 -20.34
N LYS A 87 -11.35 -15.81 -20.96
CA LYS A 87 -10.22 -16.00 -21.89
C LYS A 87 -10.30 -15.00 -23.04
N LYS A 88 -9.15 -14.45 -23.42
CA LYS A 88 -9.01 -13.58 -24.59
C LYS A 88 -8.51 -14.40 -25.78
N GLY A 89 -8.43 -13.79 -26.97
CA GLY A 89 -8.00 -14.45 -28.22
C GLY A 89 -6.62 -15.12 -28.17
N ASN A 90 -5.79 -14.79 -27.17
CA ASN A 90 -4.51 -15.45 -26.90
C ASN A 90 -4.62 -16.72 -26.03
N GLY A 91 -5.83 -17.18 -25.70
CA GLY A 91 -6.09 -18.36 -24.89
C GLY A 91 -5.85 -18.19 -23.38
N LYS A 92 -5.35 -17.04 -22.93
CA LYS A 92 -5.12 -16.72 -21.51
C LYS A 92 -6.32 -16.01 -20.90
N THR A 93 -6.61 -16.32 -19.64
CA THR A 93 -7.63 -15.61 -18.83
C THR A 93 -7.17 -14.18 -18.48
N LEU A 94 -8.10 -13.33 -18.05
CA LEU A 94 -7.78 -11.96 -17.61
C LEU A 94 -6.79 -11.94 -16.43
N CYS A 95 -6.97 -12.82 -15.43
CA CYS A 95 -6.05 -12.90 -14.30
C CYS A 95 -4.64 -13.37 -14.72
N GLN A 96 -4.54 -14.29 -15.68
CA GLN A 96 -3.26 -14.68 -16.26
C GLN A 96 -2.58 -13.52 -16.98
N ASN A 97 -3.30 -12.81 -17.86
CA ASN A 97 -2.76 -11.68 -18.59
C ASN A 97 -2.34 -10.51 -17.68
N SER A 98 -3.04 -10.34 -16.55
CA SER A 98 -2.73 -9.29 -15.57
C SER A 98 -1.52 -9.58 -14.69
N CYS A 99 -1.09 -10.84 -14.58
CA CYS A 99 -0.05 -11.23 -13.63
C CYS A 99 1.35 -10.92 -14.19
N PRO A 100 2.13 -10.01 -13.57
CA PRO A 100 3.42 -9.61 -14.11
C PRO A 100 4.54 -10.65 -13.93
N PHE A 101 4.29 -11.68 -13.11
CA PHE A 101 5.21 -12.75 -12.74
C PHE A 101 4.75 -14.13 -13.23
N ASP A 102 3.73 -14.21 -14.09
CA ASP A 102 3.18 -15.46 -14.63
C ASP A 102 2.82 -16.50 -13.54
N ALA A 103 2.35 -16.03 -12.38
CA ALA A 103 2.01 -16.86 -11.22
C ALA A 103 0.60 -17.48 -11.29
N ILE A 104 -0.21 -17.16 -12.31
CA ILE A 104 -1.53 -17.75 -12.49
C ILE A 104 -1.45 -18.87 -13.53
N LEU A 105 -1.68 -20.10 -13.09
CA LEU A 105 -1.56 -21.30 -13.91
C LEU A 105 -2.92 -21.99 -14.09
N ILE A 106 -3.04 -22.85 -15.11
CA ILE A 106 -4.27 -23.60 -15.39
C ILE A 106 -4.18 -24.97 -14.70
N ASN A 107 -5.17 -25.29 -13.90
CA ASN A 107 -5.41 -26.63 -13.39
C ASN A 107 -6.30 -27.39 -14.40
N LYS A 108 -5.71 -28.36 -15.09
CA LYS A 108 -6.39 -29.16 -16.12
C LYS A 108 -7.47 -30.09 -15.54
N LYS A 109 -7.41 -30.44 -14.25
CA LYS A 109 -8.36 -31.40 -13.63
C LYS A 109 -9.75 -30.80 -13.43
N ASN A 110 -9.83 -29.55 -12.99
CA ASN A 110 -11.09 -28.85 -12.71
C ASN A 110 -11.39 -27.74 -13.72
N ASN A 111 -10.62 -27.66 -14.80
CA ASN A 111 -10.71 -26.62 -15.83
C ASN A 111 -10.78 -25.20 -15.21
N SER A 112 -9.94 -24.94 -14.21
CA SER A 112 -9.84 -23.63 -13.55
C SER A 112 -8.41 -23.11 -13.43
N THR A 113 -8.25 -21.93 -12.82
CA THR A 113 -6.94 -21.34 -12.55
C THR A 113 -6.54 -21.51 -11.10
N TYR A 114 -5.24 -21.63 -10.83
CA TYR A 114 -4.67 -21.61 -9.49
C TYR A 114 -3.48 -20.63 -9.42
N ILE A 115 -3.11 -20.25 -8.21
CA ILE A 115 -1.99 -19.35 -7.95
C ILE A 115 -0.78 -20.18 -7.53
N ASP A 116 0.28 -20.11 -8.32
CA ASP A 116 1.61 -20.61 -7.97
C ASP A 116 2.19 -19.73 -6.84
N THR A 117 2.30 -20.29 -5.64
CA THR A 117 2.71 -19.57 -4.44
C THR A 117 4.17 -19.17 -4.45
N GLU A 118 5.03 -19.87 -5.20
CA GLU A 118 6.46 -19.55 -5.27
C GLU A 118 6.69 -18.32 -6.15
N LYS A 119 5.91 -18.21 -7.24
CA LYS A 119 6.00 -17.06 -8.16
C LYS A 119 5.24 -15.84 -7.69
N CYS A 120 4.16 -16.03 -6.93
CA CYS A 120 3.32 -14.93 -6.46
C CYS A 120 4.10 -13.97 -5.54
N THR A 121 3.75 -12.69 -5.63
CA THR A 121 4.23 -11.60 -4.76
C THR A 121 3.08 -10.90 -4.04
N ASP A 122 1.89 -11.48 -4.09
CA ASP A 122 0.68 -10.92 -3.47
C ASP A 122 0.32 -9.49 -3.95
N CYS A 123 0.67 -9.18 -5.20
CA CYS A 123 0.46 -7.86 -5.80
C CYS A 123 -0.99 -7.41 -5.96
N GLY A 124 -1.91 -8.36 -6.12
CA GLY A 124 -3.33 -8.08 -6.28
C GLY A 124 -3.83 -7.74 -7.69
N PHE A 125 -2.97 -7.65 -8.72
CA PHE A 125 -3.44 -7.36 -10.10
C PHE A 125 -4.50 -8.35 -10.60
N CYS A 126 -4.34 -9.62 -10.25
CA CYS A 126 -5.29 -10.67 -10.60
C CYS A 126 -6.64 -10.56 -9.86
N VAL A 127 -6.68 -9.90 -8.69
CA VAL A 127 -7.92 -9.65 -7.95
C VAL A 127 -8.81 -8.70 -8.74
N GLU A 128 -8.25 -7.57 -9.21
CA GLU A 128 -9.03 -6.59 -9.98
C GLU A 128 -9.37 -7.09 -11.39
N ALA A 129 -8.47 -7.83 -12.03
CA ALA A 129 -8.71 -8.40 -13.34
C ALA A 129 -9.78 -9.51 -13.35
N CYS A 130 -10.07 -10.14 -12.20
CA CYS A 130 -11.01 -11.26 -12.13
C CYS A 130 -12.46 -10.76 -12.23
N PRO A 131 -13.24 -11.11 -13.28
CA PRO A 131 -14.61 -10.62 -13.41
C PRO A 131 -15.58 -11.32 -12.46
N THR A 132 -15.31 -12.58 -12.11
CA THR A 132 -16.19 -13.43 -11.30
C THR A 132 -15.94 -13.32 -9.79
N GLY A 133 -14.95 -12.51 -9.38
CA GLY A 133 -14.52 -12.44 -7.98
C GLY A 133 -13.96 -13.76 -7.44
N SER A 134 -13.42 -14.63 -8.30
CA SER A 134 -12.87 -15.92 -7.83
C SER A 134 -11.48 -15.82 -7.18
N ILE A 135 -10.87 -14.64 -7.26
CA ILE A 135 -9.61 -14.29 -6.59
C ILE A 135 -9.92 -13.10 -5.69
N LEU A 136 -9.49 -13.18 -4.44
CA LEU A 136 -9.80 -12.20 -3.40
C LEU A 136 -8.56 -11.92 -2.55
N ASP A 137 -8.38 -10.66 -2.14
CA ASP A 137 -7.42 -10.27 -1.12
C ASP A 137 -8.05 -10.33 0.28
N LYS A 138 -7.25 -10.69 1.30
CA LYS A 138 -7.71 -10.69 2.70
C LYS A 138 -7.95 -9.27 3.21
N VAL A 139 -9.05 -9.06 3.94
CA VAL A 139 -9.40 -7.78 4.57
C VAL A 139 -9.01 -7.82 6.05
N GLU A 140 -8.24 -6.85 6.53
CA GLU A 140 -7.67 -6.92 7.89
C GLU A 140 -8.44 -6.10 8.94
N PHE A 141 -9.66 -5.65 8.61
CA PHE A 141 -10.43 -4.75 9.47
C PHE A 141 -11.11 -5.45 10.64
N ILE A 142 -11.70 -6.63 10.46
CA ILE A 142 -12.44 -7.31 11.54
C ILE A 142 -11.55 -7.56 12.78
N PRO A 143 -10.32 -8.09 12.65
CA PRO A 143 -9.41 -8.23 13.80
C PRO A 143 -8.94 -6.89 14.38
N LEU A 144 -8.92 -5.82 13.57
CA LEU A 144 -8.52 -4.48 14.02
C LEU A 144 -9.57 -3.83 14.93
N ILE A 145 -10.86 -4.18 14.80
CA ILE A 145 -11.95 -3.57 15.59
C ILE A 145 -11.70 -3.72 17.10
N ASP A 146 -11.22 -4.87 17.55
CA ASP A 146 -10.97 -5.11 18.98
C ASP A 146 -9.84 -4.23 19.52
N ILE A 147 -8.83 -3.97 18.71
CA ILE A 147 -7.71 -3.09 19.07
C ILE A 147 -8.16 -1.63 19.09
N LEU A 148 -9.01 -1.21 18.14
CA LEU A 148 -9.60 0.13 18.12
C LEU A 148 -10.51 0.41 19.32
N LYS A 149 -11.08 -0.62 19.95
CA LYS A 149 -11.88 -0.53 21.18
C LYS A 149 -11.04 -0.60 22.46
N SER A 150 -9.75 -0.91 22.35
CA SER A 150 -8.83 -1.01 23.49
C SER A 150 -8.19 0.34 23.83
N ASP A 151 -7.49 0.43 24.95
CA ASP A 151 -6.74 1.63 25.36
C ASP A 151 -5.43 1.84 24.57
N VAL A 152 -5.10 0.93 23.64
CA VAL A 152 -3.87 1.01 22.85
C VAL A 152 -4.01 2.13 21.80
N PRO A 153 -3.08 3.10 21.73
CA PRO A 153 -3.15 4.15 20.72
C PRO A 153 -3.00 3.57 19.31
N VAL A 154 -3.97 3.79 18.43
CA VAL A 154 -3.93 3.33 17.03
C VAL A 154 -3.86 4.52 16.09
N ILE A 155 -2.77 4.64 15.34
CA ILE A 155 -2.52 5.73 14.39
C ILE A 155 -2.84 5.27 12.96
N ALA A 156 -3.70 6.01 12.27
CA ALA A 156 -3.97 5.83 10.85
C ALA A 156 -2.92 6.57 10.00
N ALA A 157 -2.02 5.83 9.37
CA ALA A 157 -1.04 6.37 8.43
C ALA A 157 -1.61 6.32 7.00
N VAL A 158 -2.06 7.45 6.47
CA VAL A 158 -2.77 7.50 5.17
C VAL A 158 -1.83 7.78 4.00
N ALA A 159 -1.94 7.00 2.94
CA ALA A 159 -1.17 7.21 1.71
C ALA A 159 -1.51 8.58 1.07
N PRO A 160 -0.56 9.26 0.41
CA PRO A 160 -0.83 10.58 -0.18
C PRO A 160 -1.91 10.56 -1.28
N ALA A 161 -2.17 9.39 -1.87
CA ALA A 161 -3.20 9.19 -2.89
C ALA A 161 -4.65 9.25 -2.35
N ILE A 162 -4.83 9.50 -1.04
CA ILE A 162 -6.16 9.53 -0.40
C ILE A 162 -7.00 10.73 -0.83
N THR A 163 -6.35 11.83 -1.23
CA THR A 163 -7.04 13.06 -1.64
C THR A 163 -7.98 12.81 -2.81
N GLY A 164 -9.22 13.29 -2.71
CA GLY A 164 -10.27 13.13 -3.72
C GLY A 164 -10.96 11.76 -3.75
N GLN A 165 -10.40 10.73 -3.11
CA GLN A 165 -10.94 9.36 -3.17
C GLN A 165 -12.33 9.21 -2.55
N PHE A 166 -12.63 10.03 -1.54
CA PHE A 166 -13.87 9.99 -0.77
C PHE A 166 -14.87 11.09 -1.16
N GLY A 167 -14.66 11.73 -2.32
CA GLY A 167 -15.52 12.79 -2.86
C GLY A 167 -14.79 14.13 -2.96
N LYS A 168 -15.22 14.97 -3.91
CA LYS A 168 -14.58 16.26 -4.20
C LYS A 168 -14.66 17.27 -3.06
N ASN A 169 -15.72 17.17 -2.24
CA ASN A 169 -15.98 18.09 -1.12
C ASN A 169 -15.52 17.52 0.23
N VAL A 170 -14.72 16.46 0.23
CA VAL A 170 -14.19 15.85 1.46
C VAL A 170 -12.76 16.32 1.67
N SER A 171 -12.54 17.03 2.77
CA SER A 171 -11.20 17.44 3.17
C SER A 171 -10.44 16.33 3.89
N ILE A 172 -9.12 16.48 3.97
CA ILE A 172 -8.26 15.56 4.73
C ILE A 172 -8.56 15.61 6.24
N ASN A 173 -8.98 16.77 6.76
CA ASN A 173 -9.31 16.93 8.16
C ASN A 173 -10.67 16.28 8.50
N GLN A 174 -11.63 16.28 7.56
CA GLN A 174 -12.87 15.55 7.72
C GLN A 174 -12.63 14.03 7.75
N LEU A 175 -11.70 13.54 6.93
CA LEU A 175 -11.24 12.16 6.99
C LEU A 175 -10.60 11.82 8.33
N ARG A 176 -9.79 12.73 8.89
CA ARG A 176 -9.21 12.59 10.24
C ARG A 176 -10.30 12.45 11.30
N SER A 177 -11.31 13.31 11.28
CA SER A 177 -12.47 13.21 12.16
C SER A 177 -13.23 11.88 11.98
N ALA A 178 -13.43 11.44 10.73
CA ALA A 178 -14.11 10.19 10.43
C ALA A 178 -13.35 8.96 10.97
N LEU A 179 -12.03 8.93 10.82
CA LEU A 179 -11.20 7.86 11.38
C LEU A 179 -11.20 7.89 12.92
N LYS A 180 -11.12 9.07 13.53
CA LYS A 180 -11.23 9.19 15.00
C LYS A 180 -12.58 8.70 15.52
N LYS A 181 -13.66 8.94 14.78
CA LYS A 181 -15.00 8.40 15.10
C LYS A 181 -15.07 6.87 15.06
N ILE A 182 -14.25 6.20 14.24
CA ILE A 182 -14.16 4.73 14.20
C ILE A 182 -13.37 4.17 15.40
N GLY A 183 -12.52 4.98 16.04
CA GLY A 183 -11.69 4.57 17.18
C GLY A 183 -10.19 4.79 16.99
N PHE A 184 -9.75 5.34 15.85
CA PHE A 184 -8.35 5.73 15.70
C PHE A 184 -8.00 6.88 16.64
N SER A 185 -6.80 6.85 17.24
CA SER A 185 -6.33 7.94 18.10
C SER A 185 -5.98 9.19 17.29
N ASP A 186 -5.35 9.01 16.13
CA ASP A 186 -5.06 10.09 15.19
C ASP A 186 -4.86 9.58 13.75
N MET A 187 -4.82 10.50 12.79
CA MET A 187 -4.49 10.28 11.39
C MET A 187 -3.28 11.14 10.99
N LEU A 188 -2.28 10.51 10.36
CA LEU A 188 -1.09 11.18 9.86
C LEU A 188 -0.87 10.91 8.36
N GLU A 189 -0.40 11.93 7.64
CA GLU A 189 -0.03 11.81 6.24
C GLU A 189 1.26 11.01 6.07
N VAL A 190 1.22 9.92 5.28
CA VAL A 190 2.42 9.18 4.89
C VAL A 190 3.37 10.04 4.03
N ALA A 191 2.85 11.12 3.43
CA ALA A 191 3.64 12.12 2.72
C ALA A 191 4.78 12.71 3.58
N PHE A 192 4.55 12.87 4.89
CA PHE A 192 5.57 13.39 5.80
C PHE A 192 6.77 12.44 5.95
N PHE A 193 6.53 11.13 5.94
CA PHE A 193 7.61 10.15 5.99
C PHE A 193 8.27 9.96 4.62
N ALA A 194 7.54 10.25 3.53
CA ALA A 194 8.12 10.36 2.20
C ALA A 194 9.08 11.56 2.10
N ASP A 195 8.81 12.67 2.80
CA ASP A 195 9.73 13.82 2.87
C ASP A 195 11.09 13.44 3.48
N MET A 196 11.09 12.64 4.56
CA MET A 196 12.31 12.13 5.19
C MET A 196 13.12 11.22 4.25
N LEU A 197 12.43 10.32 3.54
CA LEU A 197 13.06 9.45 2.55
C LEU A 197 13.56 10.22 1.33
N THR A 198 12.87 11.30 0.94
CA THR A 198 13.33 12.19 -0.12
C THR A 198 14.70 12.81 0.23
N LEU A 199 14.86 13.28 1.47
CA LEU A 199 16.15 13.79 1.94
C LEU A 199 17.23 12.71 1.90
N LYS A 200 16.92 11.50 2.38
CA LYS A 200 17.83 10.36 2.33
C LYS A 200 18.28 10.05 0.91
N GLU A 201 17.34 9.88 -0.02
CA GLU A 201 17.66 9.54 -1.41
C GLU A 201 18.44 10.65 -2.13
N ALA A 202 18.19 11.93 -1.82
CA ALA A 202 18.97 13.03 -2.36
C ALA A 202 20.44 12.99 -1.88
N ILE A 203 20.67 12.60 -0.62
CA ILE A 203 22.02 12.45 -0.05
C ILE A 203 22.72 11.21 -0.63
N GLU A 204 21.98 10.12 -0.83
CA GLU A 204 22.48 8.94 -1.53
C GLU A 204 22.87 9.27 -2.96
N PHE A 205 22.07 10.07 -3.67
CA PHE A 205 22.38 10.52 -5.02
C PHE A 205 23.72 11.27 -5.06
N ASP A 206 23.95 12.21 -4.14
CA ASP A 206 25.25 12.90 -4.04
C ASP A 206 26.42 11.92 -3.82
N HIS A 207 26.20 10.88 -3.01
CA HIS A 207 27.19 9.86 -2.72
C HIS A 207 27.46 8.90 -3.87
N LEU A 208 26.43 8.42 -4.55
CA LEU A 208 26.53 7.37 -5.57
C LEU A 208 26.79 7.94 -6.97
N VAL A 209 26.27 9.13 -7.28
CA VAL A 209 26.37 9.72 -8.62
C VAL A 209 27.51 10.73 -8.67
N LYS A 210 28.65 10.30 -9.19
CA LYS A 210 29.86 11.12 -9.39
C LYS A 210 29.95 11.67 -10.81
N ASN A 211 29.44 10.94 -11.79
CA ASN A 211 29.36 11.35 -13.19
C ASN A 211 27.97 10.98 -13.80
N LYS A 212 27.78 11.22 -15.10
CA LYS A 212 26.48 11.00 -15.77
C LYS A 212 26.14 9.53 -16.02
N ASP A 213 27.13 8.64 -15.93
CA ASP A 213 27.00 7.21 -16.22
C ASP A 213 26.67 6.39 -14.96
N ASP A 214 26.81 6.98 -13.77
CA ASP A 214 26.49 6.33 -12.49
C ASP A 214 24.97 6.23 -12.30
N LEU A 215 24.46 5.00 -12.30
CA LEU A 215 23.03 4.70 -12.22
C LEU A 215 22.52 4.59 -10.78
N MET A 216 21.38 5.22 -10.51
CA MET A 216 20.58 5.03 -9.30
C MET A 216 19.14 4.62 -9.66
N ILE A 217 18.64 3.58 -9.00
CA ILE A 217 17.26 3.12 -9.08
C ILE A 217 16.54 3.52 -7.78
N THR A 218 15.57 4.41 -7.90
CA THR A 218 14.73 4.93 -6.80
C THR A 218 13.37 4.19 -6.76
N SER A 219 12.37 4.75 -6.09
CA SER A 219 10.99 4.26 -5.97
C SER A 219 10.90 2.91 -5.27
N CYS A 220 11.79 2.71 -4.27
CA CYS A 220 11.69 1.60 -3.33
C CYS A 220 10.32 1.58 -2.60
N CYS A 221 9.58 2.68 -2.66
CA CYS A 221 8.22 2.79 -2.16
C CYS A 221 7.18 1.93 -2.90
N CYS A 222 7.45 1.46 -4.14
CA CYS A 222 6.54 0.62 -4.90
C CYS A 222 6.92 -0.88 -4.78
N PRO A 223 6.15 -1.71 -4.05
CA PRO A 223 6.51 -3.13 -3.85
C PRO A 223 6.62 -3.91 -5.17
N MET A 224 5.83 -3.52 -6.17
CA MET A 224 5.88 -4.12 -7.50
C MET A 224 7.20 -3.86 -8.22
N TRP A 225 7.69 -2.63 -8.11
CA TRP A 225 8.97 -2.23 -8.69
C TRP A 225 10.11 -2.98 -8.02
N VAL A 226 10.15 -2.97 -6.69
CA VAL A 226 11.15 -3.69 -5.89
C VAL A 226 11.14 -5.19 -6.22
N ALA A 227 9.96 -5.81 -6.27
CA ALA A 227 9.85 -7.23 -6.61
C ALA A 227 10.33 -7.56 -8.03
N MET A 228 10.09 -6.68 -9.01
CA MET A 228 10.61 -6.86 -10.38
C MET A 228 12.14 -6.81 -10.38
N VAL A 229 12.75 -5.84 -9.71
CA VAL A 229 14.22 -5.74 -9.64
C VAL A 229 14.82 -6.96 -8.92
N LYS A 230 14.29 -7.33 -7.74
CA LYS A 230 14.81 -8.45 -6.95
C LYS A 230 14.63 -9.83 -7.61
N ARG A 231 13.53 -10.06 -8.33
CA ARG A 231 13.22 -11.41 -8.87
C ARG A 231 13.65 -11.58 -10.32
N VAL A 232 13.55 -10.53 -11.13
CA VAL A 232 13.74 -10.61 -12.59
C VAL A 232 15.06 -9.95 -13.02
N TYR A 233 15.43 -8.81 -12.44
CA TYR A 233 16.61 -8.02 -12.82
C TYR A 233 17.66 -7.98 -11.71
N LYS A 234 18.04 -9.16 -11.20
CA LYS A 234 18.89 -9.32 -10.01
C LYS A 234 20.20 -8.53 -10.08
N ASP A 235 20.81 -8.43 -11.25
CA ASP A 235 22.08 -7.73 -11.46
C ASP A 235 21.96 -6.20 -11.24
N LEU A 236 20.73 -5.66 -11.28
CA LEU A 236 20.44 -4.24 -11.04
C LEU A 236 20.21 -3.91 -9.56
N VAL A 237 20.07 -4.90 -8.67
CA VAL A 237 19.80 -4.68 -7.24
C VAL A 237 20.86 -3.78 -6.59
N LYS A 238 22.12 -3.88 -7.02
CA LYS A 238 23.23 -3.03 -6.53
C LYS A 238 23.06 -1.52 -6.80
N TYR A 239 22.19 -1.14 -7.73
CA TYR A 239 21.88 0.25 -8.04
C TYR A 239 20.62 0.75 -7.33
N VAL A 240 19.90 -0.12 -6.61
CA VAL A 240 18.66 0.23 -5.91
C VAL A 240 19.00 0.89 -4.58
N SER A 241 18.35 2.02 -4.29
CA SER A 241 18.40 2.63 -2.95
C SER A 241 17.95 1.62 -1.88
N PRO A 242 18.71 1.41 -0.78
CA PRO A 242 18.32 0.57 0.35
C PRO A 242 17.19 1.17 1.20
N SER A 243 16.58 2.27 0.75
CA SER A 243 15.48 2.92 1.45
C SER A 243 14.25 2.02 1.57
N ILE A 244 13.61 2.05 2.75
CA ILE A 244 12.27 1.48 2.95
C ILE A 244 11.20 2.34 2.30
N SER A 245 9.96 1.83 2.21
CA SER A 245 8.86 2.67 1.76
C SER A 245 8.39 3.68 2.82
N PRO A 246 7.75 4.79 2.42
CA PRO A 246 7.15 5.76 3.35
C PRO A 246 6.15 5.14 4.34
N MET A 247 5.48 4.05 3.94
CA MET A 247 4.61 3.28 4.83
C MET A 247 5.41 2.71 6.00
N ILE A 248 6.50 1.99 5.72
CA ILE A 248 7.35 1.38 6.74
C ILE A 248 8.02 2.46 7.58
N ALA A 249 8.50 3.53 6.95
CA ALA A 249 9.07 4.67 7.66
C ALA A 249 8.06 5.27 8.66
N ALA A 250 6.78 5.41 8.28
CA ALA A 250 5.73 5.82 9.20
C ALA A 250 5.65 4.89 10.42
N GLY A 251 5.62 3.58 10.19
CA GLY A 251 5.60 2.57 11.25
C GLY A 251 6.78 2.70 12.22
N ARG A 252 8.00 2.70 11.69
CA ARG A 252 9.24 2.75 12.49
C ARG A 252 9.38 4.06 13.26
N VAL A 253 9.15 5.20 12.61
CA VAL A 253 9.27 6.51 13.26
C VAL A 253 8.21 6.67 14.35
N LEU A 254 6.95 6.31 14.09
CA LEU A 254 5.89 6.42 15.09
C LEU A 254 6.13 5.50 16.30
N LYS A 255 6.58 4.27 16.08
CA LYS A 255 6.90 3.32 17.15
C LYS A 255 8.16 3.69 17.92
N ASN A 256 9.13 4.35 17.27
CA ASN A 256 10.28 4.90 17.97
C ASN A 256 9.86 6.04 18.92
N LEU A 257 8.95 6.90 18.48
CA LEU A 257 8.42 8.01 19.29
C LEU A 257 7.44 7.54 20.37
N ASN A 258 6.64 6.51 20.10
CA ASN A 258 5.72 5.90 21.04
C ASN A 258 5.68 4.37 20.85
N PRO A 259 6.46 3.60 21.62
CA PRO A 259 6.52 2.14 21.49
C PRO A 259 5.20 1.41 21.74
N ASN A 260 4.26 2.04 22.46
CA ASN A 260 2.96 1.45 22.75
C ASN A 260 1.95 1.64 21.63
N CYS A 261 2.25 2.46 20.61
CA CYS A 261 1.31 2.71 19.52
C CYS A 261 1.25 1.56 18.52
N LYS A 262 0.09 1.43 17.89
CA LYS A 262 -0.18 0.59 16.74
C LYS A 262 -0.32 1.46 15.52
N VAL A 263 0.19 1.00 14.38
CA VAL A 263 0.16 1.76 13.12
C VAL A 263 -0.61 0.98 12.07
N VAL A 264 -1.66 1.60 11.56
CA VAL A 264 -2.49 1.07 10.49
C VAL A 264 -2.26 1.91 9.24
N PHE A 265 -1.71 1.30 8.20
CA PHE A 265 -1.57 1.98 6.93
C PHE A 265 -2.87 1.89 6.12
N ILE A 266 -3.25 3.00 5.48
CA ILE A 266 -4.44 3.08 4.64
C ILE A 266 -4.03 3.58 3.26
N GLY A 267 -4.19 2.76 2.20
CA GLY A 267 -3.72 3.11 0.86
C GLY A 267 -4.44 2.45 -0.30
N PRO A 268 -4.02 2.70 -1.55
CA PRO A 268 -4.70 2.14 -2.74
C PRO A 268 -4.15 0.77 -3.18
N CYS A 269 -3.24 0.15 -2.43
CA CYS A 269 -2.41 -0.96 -2.92
C CYS A 269 -2.54 -2.23 -2.06
N ILE A 270 -2.90 -3.35 -2.71
CA ILE A 270 -2.90 -4.68 -2.05
C ILE A 270 -1.47 -5.11 -1.69
N ALA A 271 -0.49 -4.84 -2.57
CA ALA A 271 0.89 -5.26 -2.36
C ALA A 271 1.52 -4.70 -1.07
N LYS A 272 0.98 -3.60 -0.52
CA LYS A 272 1.40 -3.05 0.78
C LYS A 272 1.06 -3.99 1.95
N LYS A 273 -0.02 -4.77 1.86
CA LYS A 273 -0.33 -5.85 2.81
C LYS A 273 0.77 -6.92 2.81
N ALA A 274 1.35 -7.21 1.65
CA ALA A 274 2.44 -8.16 1.51
C ALA A 274 3.78 -7.58 2.01
N GLU A 275 4.08 -6.33 1.66
CA GLU A 275 5.29 -5.62 2.12
C GLU A 275 5.37 -5.58 3.65
N ALA A 276 4.27 -5.24 4.33
CA ALA A 276 4.22 -5.22 5.80
C ALA A 276 4.51 -6.57 6.47
N LYS A 277 4.52 -7.67 5.70
CA LYS A 277 4.75 -9.04 6.16
C LYS A 277 6.04 -9.65 5.61
N GLU A 278 6.87 -8.86 4.93
CA GLU A 278 8.22 -9.27 4.56
C GLU A 278 9.07 -9.45 5.82
N LYS A 279 9.98 -10.43 5.81
CA LYS A 279 10.69 -10.88 7.02
C LYS A 279 11.49 -9.78 7.71
N ASP A 280 12.05 -8.86 6.93
CA ASP A 280 12.86 -7.72 7.39
C ASP A 280 12.02 -6.50 7.83
N LEU A 281 10.71 -6.51 7.56
CA LEU A 281 9.78 -5.41 7.82
C LEU A 281 8.65 -5.77 8.80
N GLN A 282 8.57 -7.05 9.17
CA GLN A 282 7.51 -7.57 10.01
C GLN A 282 7.52 -6.89 11.38
N GLY A 283 6.38 -6.32 11.77
CA GLY A 283 6.22 -5.59 13.03
C GLY A 283 6.30 -4.08 12.91
N ASP A 284 6.75 -3.53 11.76
CA ASP A 284 6.76 -2.08 11.53
C ASP A 284 5.34 -1.53 11.34
N ILE A 285 4.48 -2.27 10.64
CA ILE A 285 3.06 -1.95 10.42
C ILE A 285 2.19 -3.08 10.97
N ASP A 286 1.16 -2.72 11.74
CA ASP A 286 0.29 -3.71 12.40
C ASP A 286 -0.82 -4.20 11.46
N PHE A 287 -1.43 -3.29 10.70
CA PHE A 287 -2.50 -3.61 9.73
C PHE A 287 -2.42 -2.74 8.49
N VAL A 288 -2.91 -3.26 7.36
CA VAL A 288 -3.02 -2.51 6.11
C VAL A 288 -4.45 -2.58 5.59
N LEU A 289 -5.10 -1.42 5.49
CA LEU A 289 -6.40 -1.24 4.87
C LEU A 289 -6.26 -0.57 3.51
N THR A 290 -7.20 -0.85 2.63
CA THR A 290 -7.28 -0.25 1.31
C THR A 290 -8.36 0.83 1.25
N PHE A 291 -8.27 1.79 0.33
CA PHE A 291 -9.32 2.82 0.19
C PHE A 291 -10.70 2.22 -0.09
N SER A 292 -10.77 1.20 -0.96
CA SER A 292 -12.04 0.48 -1.19
C SER A 292 -12.59 -0.18 0.08
N GLU A 293 -11.74 -0.76 0.93
CA GLU A 293 -12.20 -1.35 2.21
C GLU A 293 -12.65 -0.26 3.17
N LEU A 294 -11.90 0.84 3.28
CA LEU A 294 -12.27 1.99 4.12
C LEU A 294 -13.60 2.60 3.70
N LYS A 295 -13.89 2.68 2.39
CA LYS A 295 -15.20 3.11 1.91
C LYS A 295 -16.31 2.17 2.40
N ASP A 296 -16.11 0.86 2.27
CA ASP A 296 -17.11 -0.11 2.72
C ASP A 296 -17.31 -0.06 4.24
N ILE A 297 -16.26 0.21 5.01
CA ILE A 297 -16.32 0.42 6.46
C ILE A 297 -17.15 1.67 6.80
N PHE A 298 -16.87 2.81 6.16
CA PHE A 298 -17.65 4.04 6.39
C PHE A 298 -19.12 3.85 6.00
N ASP A 299 -19.38 3.20 4.86
CA ASP A 299 -20.74 2.87 4.41
C ASP A 299 -21.46 1.98 5.45
N SER A 300 -20.80 0.95 5.99
CA SER A 300 -21.44 0.03 6.95
C SER A 300 -21.78 0.75 8.27
N LEU A 301 -20.87 1.59 8.75
CA LEU A 301 -21.01 2.34 10.00
C LEU A 301 -21.86 3.62 9.86
N ASN A 302 -22.45 3.84 8.68
CA ASN A 302 -23.24 5.04 8.36
C ASN A 302 -22.49 6.36 8.64
N ILE A 303 -21.18 6.38 8.35
CA ILE A 303 -20.34 7.57 8.52
C ILE A 303 -20.35 8.36 7.22
N ASN A 304 -21.04 9.50 7.22
CA ASN A 304 -20.96 10.47 6.13
C ASN A 304 -19.80 11.45 6.37
N ILE A 305 -18.70 11.26 5.63
CA ILE A 305 -17.46 12.02 5.80
C ILE A 305 -17.66 13.51 5.48
N SER A 306 -18.48 13.86 4.48
CA SER A 306 -18.69 15.27 4.10
C SER A 306 -19.37 16.10 5.20
N ASN A 307 -20.00 15.43 6.16
CA ASN A 307 -20.71 16.06 7.28
C ASN A 307 -19.88 16.03 8.57
N MET A 308 -18.67 15.47 8.54
CA MET A 308 -17.79 15.46 9.71
C MET A 308 -17.23 16.86 9.95
N PRO A 309 -17.00 17.25 11.23
CA PRO A 309 -16.30 18.49 11.54
C PRO A 309 -14.86 18.45 11.03
N GLU A 310 -14.31 19.61 10.70
CA GLU A 310 -12.89 19.78 10.38
C GLU A 310 -12.04 19.60 11.65
N ASP A 311 -11.12 18.63 11.66
CA ASP A 311 -10.07 18.48 12.69
C ASP A 311 -8.70 18.91 12.13
N SER A 312 -8.54 20.22 11.98
CA SER A 312 -7.35 20.82 11.36
C SER A 312 -6.07 20.59 12.18
N SER A 313 -4.94 20.47 11.50
CA SER A 313 -3.60 20.46 12.09
C SER A 313 -2.70 21.46 11.38
N SER A 314 -1.57 21.83 12.01
CA SER A 314 -0.52 22.57 11.33
C SER A 314 -0.02 21.80 10.12
N GLU A 315 0.30 22.48 9.03
CA GLU A 315 0.85 21.80 7.87
C GLU A 315 2.29 21.30 8.15
N TYR A 316 2.54 20.03 7.84
CA TYR A 316 3.83 19.39 8.11
C TYR A 316 4.40 18.61 6.92
N ALA A 317 3.56 18.19 5.96
CA ALA A 317 3.97 17.47 4.76
C ALA A 317 4.18 18.42 3.58
N SER A 318 5.27 18.21 2.84
CA SER A 318 5.62 19.03 1.70
C SER A 318 4.85 18.66 0.44
N ARG A 319 4.88 19.57 -0.55
CA ARG A 319 4.48 19.28 -1.93
C ARG A 319 5.18 18.02 -2.44
N GLY A 320 6.49 17.90 -2.23
CA GLY A 320 7.29 16.75 -2.68
C GLY A 320 6.73 15.43 -2.13
N GLY A 321 6.58 15.30 -0.82
CA GLY A 321 6.03 14.11 -0.17
C GLY A 321 4.62 13.75 -0.62
N ARG A 322 3.77 14.75 -0.89
CA ARG A 322 2.40 14.52 -1.40
C ARG A 322 2.40 14.01 -2.85
N LEU A 323 3.35 14.44 -3.68
CA LEU A 323 3.45 14.02 -5.08
C LEU A 323 3.86 12.55 -5.25
N TYR A 324 4.42 11.88 -4.24
CA TYR A 324 4.75 10.44 -4.27
C TYR A 324 3.56 9.56 -4.70
N ALA A 325 2.33 10.06 -4.55
CA ALA A 325 1.13 9.35 -4.97
C ALA A 325 1.02 9.10 -6.49
N ARG A 326 1.79 9.78 -7.34
CA ARG A 326 1.71 9.62 -8.80
C ARG A 326 3.07 9.44 -9.45
N THR A 327 3.09 8.88 -10.66
CA THR A 327 4.32 8.67 -11.44
C THR A 327 5.09 9.98 -11.65
N GLY A 328 6.40 9.95 -11.45
CA GLY A 328 7.31 11.11 -11.48
C GLY A 328 7.32 11.91 -10.19
N GLY A 329 6.52 11.55 -9.19
CA GLY A 329 6.40 12.30 -7.95
C GLY A 329 7.68 12.21 -7.11
N VAL A 330 8.23 11.00 -7.04
CA VAL A 330 9.48 10.70 -6.33
C VAL A 330 10.64 11.46 -7.00
N SER A 331 10.73 11.38 -8.34
CA SER A 331 11.75 12.09 -9.11
C SER A 331 11.73 13.59 -8.84
N ILE A 332 10.56 14.21 -8.85
CA ILE A 332 10.41 15.65 -8.59
C ILE A 332 10.82 16.00 -7.16
N ALA A 333 10.36 15.22 -6.18
CA ALA A 333 10.68 15.49 -4.78
C ALA A 333 12.19 15.42 -4.53
N VAL A 334 12.85 14.38 -5.06
CA VAL A 334 14.30 14.19 -4.91
C VAL A 334 15.07 15.25 -5.68
N GLU A 335 14.65 15.59 -6.90
CA GLU A 335 15.24 16.66 -7.70
C GLU A 335 15.17 18.03 -6.98
N ASP A 336 14.04 18.36 -6.37
CA ASP A 336 13.86 19.62 -5.64
C ASP A 336 14.84 19.72 -4.46
N VAL A 337 15.08 18.62 -3.73
CA VAL A 337 16.07 18.58 -2.63
C VAL A 337 17.50 18.64 -3.17
N ILE A 338 17.84 17.90 -4.23
CA ILE A 338 19.17 17.93 -4.86
C ILE A 338 19.51 19.35 -5.30
N LYS A 339 18.59 20.06 -5.98
CA LYS A 339 18.82 21.45 -6.40
C LYS A 339 19.08 22.39 -5.22
N ARG A 340 18.48 22.10 -4.06
CA ARG A 340 18.57 22.92 -2.87
C ARG A 340 19.86 22.70 -2.07
N ILE A 341 20.28 21.45 -1.90
CA ILE A 341 21.43 21.08 -1.05
C ILE A 341 22.70 20.82 -1.88
N PHE A 342 22.55 20.29 -3.09
CA PHE A 342 23.63 19.88 -3.99
C PHE A 342 23.48 20.48 -5.40
N PRO A 343 23.42 21.82 -5.56
CA PRO A 343 23.11 22.46 -6.85
C PRO A 343 24.07 22.06 -7.97
N GLU A 344 25.35 21.83 -7.65
CA GLU A 344 26.35 21.36 -8.60
C GLU A 344 26.11 19.93 -9.11
N LYS A 345 25.37 19.11 -8.34
CA LYS A 345 24.99 17.74 -8.73
C LYS A 345 23.74 17.69 -9.60
N ALA A 346 22.89 18.72 -9.54
CA ALA A 346 21.64 18.76 -10.29
C ALA A 346 21.87 18.59 -11.81
N LYS A 347 23.00 19.07 -12.35
CA LYS A 347 23.37 18.91 -13.77
C LYS A 347 23.66 17.46 -14.19
N PHE A 348 23.91 16.57 -13.24
CA PHE A 348 24.09 15.15 -13.49
C PHE A 348 22.78 14.37 -13.43
N LEU A 349 21.73 14.91 -12.79
CA LEU A 349 20.46 14.21 -12.64
C LEU A 349 19.72 14.17 -13.98
N LYS A 350 19.49 12.96 -14.48
CA LYS A 350 18.69 12.69 -15.68
C LYS A 350 17.62 11.65 -15.35
N PRO A 351 16.46 12.11 -14.85
CA PRO A 351 15.42 11.22 -14.34
C PRO A 351 14.57 10.65 -15.47
N VAL A 352 14.15 9.39 -15.33
CA VAL A 352 13.21 8.72 -16.23
C VAL A 352 12.22 7.91 -15.41
N GLN A 353 10.97 7.86 -15.86
CA GLN A 353 9.86 7.24 -15.12
C GLN A 353 9.23 6.09 -15.91
N GLY A 354 9.05 4.95 -15.23
CA GLY A 354 8.27 3.83 -15.74
C GLY A 354 6.84 3.90 -15.22
N ASN A 355 5.87 4.05 -16.12
CA ASN A 355 4.46 4.14 -15.77
C ASN A 355 3.73 2.81 -16.03
N GLY A 356 3.60 1.99 -14.99
CA GLY A 356 3.04 0.64 -15.10
C GLY A 356 4.09 -0.41 -15.44
N VAL A 357 3.71 -1.69 -15.29
CA VAL A 357 4.60 -2.85 -15.45
C VAL A 357 5.33 -2.87 -16.80
N ILE A 358 4.65 -2.54 -17.90
CA ILE A 358 5.23 -2.63 -19.26
C ILE A 358 6.40 -1.66 -19.41
N GLU A 359 6.20 -0.39 -19.05
CA GLU A 359 7.24 0.63 -19.11
C GLU A 359 8.35 0.37 -18.09
N CYS A 360 8.00 -0.07 -16.88
CA CYS A 360 8.97 -0.50 -15.87
C CYS A 360 9.91 -1.59 -16.42
N LYS A 361 9.36 -2.65 -17.04
CA LYS A 361 10.16 -3.72 -17.66
C LYS A 361 11.02 -3.19 -18.81
N LYS A 362 10.51 -2.26 -19.62
CA LYS A 362 11.27 -1.63 -20.69
C LYS A 362 12.50 -0.89 -20.14
N LEU A 363 12.32 -0.04 -19.14
CA LEU A 363 13.41 0.73 -18.53
C LEU A 363 14.46 -0.17 -17.86
N LEU A 364 14.03 -1.15 -17.07
CA LEU A 364 14.96 -2.11 -16.44
C LEU A 364 15.72 -2.94 -17.48
N SER A 365 15.07 -3.32 -18.58
CA SER A 365 15.74 -4.05 -19.66
C SER A 365 16.75 -3.18 -20.41
N GLN A 366 16.51 -1.87 -20.54
CA GLN A 366 17.46 -0.93 -21.12
C GLN A 366 18.65 -0.70 -20.20
N ALA A 367 18.39 -0.53 -18.90
CA ALA A 367 19.42 -0.41 -17.86
C ALA A 367 20.29 -1.66 -17.76
N GLN A 368 19.70 -2.86 -17.81
CA GLN A 368 20.46 -4.13 -17.80
C GLN A 368 21.36 -4.31 -19.02
N LYS A 369 21.02 -3.69 -20.15
CA LYS A 369 21.79 -3.74 -21.41
C LYS A 369 22.73 -2.54 -21.58
N ASP A 370 22.83 -1.67 -20.58
CA ASP A 370 23.59 -0.41 -20.62
C ASP A 370 23.23 0.47 -21.84
N THR A 371 21.95 0.46 -22.24
CA THR A 371 21.42 1.24 -23.38
C THR A 371 20.51 2.39 -22.95
N ILE A 372 20.35 2.59 -21.64
CA ILE A 372 19.52 3.66 -21.09
C ILE A 372 20.29 4.98 -21.08
N ASP A 373 19.68 6.02 -21.63
CA ASP A 373 20.23 7.38 -21.63
C ASP A 373 19.66 8.19 -20.45
N SER A 374 19.74 7.65 -19.23
CA SER A 374 19.23 8.24 -17.99
C SER A 374 19.92 7.58 -16.80
N ASN A 375 20.11 8.32 -15.71
CA ASN A 375 20.86 7.83 -14.55
C ASN A 375 20.04 7.77 -13.26
N PHE A 376 18.79 8.21 -13.28
CA PHE A 376 17.89 8.14 -12.14
C PHE A 376 16.55 7.54 -12.56
N ILE A 377 16.31 6.27 -12.20
CA ILE A 377 15.14 5.53 -12.69
C ILE A 377 14.10 5.41 -11.59
N GLU A 378 12.94 6.00 -11.82
CA GLU A 378 11.74 5.81 -11.00
C GLU A 378 10.81 4.78 -11.67
N GLY A 379 10.35 3.79 -10.93
CA GLY A 379 9.35 2.84 -11.41
C GLY A 379 8.11 2.79 -10.54
N MET A 380 6.95 2.81 -11.18
CA MET A 380 5.65 2.60 -10.54
C MET A 380 4.92 1.46 -11.23
N GLY A 381 4.61 0.38 -10.50
CA GLY A 381 3.98 -0.81 -11.09
C GLY A 381 2.56 -0.57 -11.62
N CYS A 382 1.86 0.45 -11.10
CA CYS A 382 0.51 0.84 -11.54
C CYS A 382 0.59 2.01 -12.52
N ILE A 383 -0.28 2.02 -13.53
CA ILE A 383 -0.40 3.16 -14.46
C ILE A 383 -0.98 4.36 -13.69
N GLY A 384 -0.28 5.50 -13.75
CA GLY A 384 -0.57 6.71 -12.99
C GLY A 384 0.14 6.78 -11.64
N GLY A 385 0.79 5.71 -11.18
CA GLY A 385 1.34 5.61 -9.83
C GLY A 385 0.30 5.11 -8.82
N CYS A 386 0.44 5.49 -7.55
CA CYS A 386 -0.47 5.04 -6.49
C CYS A 386 -1.92 5.51 -6.70
N VAL A 387 -2.16 6.66 -7.35
CA VAL A 387 -3.52 7.12 -7.72
C VAL A 387 -4.23 6.16 -8.69
N GLY A 388 -3.48 5.33 -9.43
CA GLY A 388 -4.01 4.23 -10.24
C GLY A 388 -3.85 2.85 -9.60
N GLY A 389 -3.64 2.81 -8.28
CA GLY A 389 -3.54 1.56 -7.53
C GLY A 389 -4.83 0.72 -7.62
N PRO A 390 -4.72 -0.62 -7.44
CA PRO A 390 -5.84 -1.54 -7.66
C PRO A 390 -7.06 -1.30 -6.77
N LYS A 391 -6.90 -0.59 -5.65
CA LYS A 391 -7.98 -0.29 -4.70
C LYS A 391 -8.29 1.20 -4.58
N ALA A 392 -7.86 2.01 -5.56
CA ALA A 392 -8.37 3.36 -5.72
C ALA A 392 -9.88 3.33 -6.00
N ILE A 393 -10.60 4.34 -5.53
CA ILE A 393 -12.07 4.46 -5.66
C ILE A 393 -12.43 5.21 -6.95
N ILE A 394 -11.64 6.23 -7.28
CA ILE A 394 -11.86 7.10 -8.44
C ILE A 394 -10.89 6.78 -9.58
N PRO A 395 -11.20 7.18 -10.83
CA PRO A 395 -10.27 7.12 -11.95
C PRO A 395 -8.94 7.81 -11.63
N LYS A 396 -7.84 7.23 -12.14
CA LYS A 396 -6.47 7.68 -11.87
C LYS A 396 -6.21 9.12 -12.31
N GLU A 397 -6.89 9.58 -13.36
CA GLU A 397 -6.80 10.94 -13.87
C GLU A 397 -7.32 11.95 -12.83
N LEU A 398 -8.50 11.69 -12.27
CA LEU A 398 -9.09 12.51 -11.21
C LEU A 398 -8.28 12.43 -9.91
N GLY A 399 -7.76 11.25 -9.59
CA GLY A 399 -6.87 11.07 -8.44
C GLY A 399 -5.58 11.87 -8.58
N LYS A 400 -5.00 11.91 -9.79
CA LYS A 400 -3.83 12.75 -10.09
C LYS A 400 -4.14 14.23 -9.92
N GLU A 401 -5.24 14.71 -10.49
CA GLU A 401 -5.64 16.13 -10.38
C GLU A 401 -5.79 16.54 -8.91
N ALA A 402 -6.49 15.74 -8.10
CA ALA A 402 -6.70 16.02 -6.68
C ALA A 402 -5.39 16.03 -5.88
N VAL A 403 -4.48 15.09 -6.17
CA VAL A 403 -3.15 15.04 -5.55
C VAL A 403 -2.31 16.25 -5.95
N ASP A 404 -2.25 16.59 -7.24
CA ASP A 404 -1.44 17.71 -7.73
C ASP A 404 -1.97 19.04 -7.15
N GLU A 405 -3.29 19.24 -7.06
CA GLU A 405 -3.89 20.41 -6.41
C GLU A 405 -3.52 20.49 -4.93
N PHE A 406 -3.73 19.43 -4.16
CA PHE A 406 -3.45 19.40 -2.73
C PHE A 406 -1.95 19.52 -2.41
N ALA A 407 -1.09 18.93 -3.23
CA ALA A 407 0.36 19.08 -3.12
C ALA A 407 0.79 20.52 -3.42
N ASN A 408 0.27 21.12 -4.50
CA ASN A 408 0.63 22.49 -4.89
C ASN A 408 0.13 23.53 -3.91
N ASN A 409 -0.95 23.26 -3.18
CA ASN A 409 -1.45 24.12 -2.10
C ASN A 409 -0.65 24.02 -0.80
N SER A 410 0.28 23.06 -0.67
CA SER A 410 1.14 22.97 0.52
C SER A 410 2.00 24.23 0.68
N SER A 411 2.02 24.79 1.89
CA SER A 411 2.93 25.89 2.27
C SER A 411 4.41 25.46 2.25
N ILE A 412 4.68 24.16 2.45
CA ILE A 412 6.02 23.58 2.42
C ILE A 412 6.28 23.03 1.01
N LYS A 413 7.14 23.68 0.22
CA LYS A 413 7.39 23.24 -1.17
C LYS A 413 8.45 22.15 -1.26
N VAL A 414 9.55 22.31 -0.54
CA VAL A 414 10.65 21.34 -0.47
C VAL A 414 10.68 20.73 0.93
N SER A 415 10.87 19.42 1.04
CA SER A 415 10.78 18.68 2.30
C SER A 415 11.62 19.28 3.42
N ILE A 416 12.84 19.73 3.10
CA ILE A 416 13.79 20.29 4.06
C ILE A 416 13.41 21.66 4.63
N ASP A 417 12.36 22.30 4.11
CA ASP A 417 11.83 23.53 4.70
C ASP A 417 10.83 23.24 5.84
N SER A 418 10.54 21.95 6.13
CA SER A 418 9.64 21.52 7.20
C SER A 418 10.34 21.52 8.57
N SER A 419 10.04 22.52 9.39
CA SER A 419 10.50 22.58 10.79
C SER A 419 10.00 21.40 11.63
N CYS A 420 8.82 20.86 11.31
CA CYS A 420 8.29 19.65 11.92
C CYS A 420 9.21 18.45 11.62
N MET A 421 9.62 18.29 10.36
CA MET A 421 10.53 17.22 9.95
C MET A 421 11.86 17.32 10.71
N ASP A 422 12.46 18.50 10.78
CA ASP A 422 13.72 18.72 11.52
C ASP A 422 13.60 18.33 13.00
N ASN A 423 12.49 18.69 13.64
CA ASN A 423 12.26 18.36 15.05
C ASN A 423 12.11 16.85 15.27
N ILE A 424 11.47 16.14 14.34
CA ILE A 424 11.33 14.69 14.42
C ILE A 424 12.68 14.00 14.13
N LEU A 425 13.43 14.43 13.12
CA LEU A 425 14.75 13.88 12.82
C LEU A 425 15.71 14.03 14.01
N LYS A 426 15.69 15.18 14.72
CA LYS A 426 16.47 15.37 15.96
C LYS A 426 16.09 14.37 17.06
N LYS A 427 14.81 14.06 17.23
CA LYS A 427 14.35 13.02 18.19
C LYS A 427 14.85 11.63 17.81
N LEU A 428 15.13 11.40 16.53
CA LEU A 428 15.76 10.17 16.01
C LEU A 428 17.29 10.20 16.05
N ASN A 429 17.90 11.21 16.69
CA ASN A 429 19.35 11.46 16.73
C ASN A 429 19.98 11.77 15.34
N ILE A 430 19.19 12.28 14.41
CA ILE A 430 19.62 12.77 13.09
C ILE A 430 19.56 14.30 13.11
N ASN A 431 20.70 14.94 13.32
CA ASN A 431 20.80 16.37 13.58
C ASN A 431 21.30 17.17 12.37
N SER A 432 21.84 16.50 11.35
CA SER A 432 22.40 17.15 10.17
C SER A 432 22.39 16.23 8.95
N VAL A 433 22.65 16.81 7.78
CA VAL A 433 22.89 16.07 6.53
C VAL A 433 24.06 15.08 6.67
N GLU A 434 25.07 15.40 7.49
CA GLU A 434 26.22 14.51 7.69
C GLU A 434 25.83 13.21 8.43
N ASP A 435 24.83 13.28 9.31
CA ASP A 435 24.32 12.10 10.03
C ASP A 435 23.69 11.08 9.08
N PHE A 436 23.28 11.48 7.87
CA PHE A 436 22.81 10.54 6.85
C PHE A 436 23.91 9.65 6.27
N LYS A 437 25.19 9.91 6.58
CA LYS A 437 26.30 9.03 6.20
C LYS A 437 26.59 7.97 7.28
N ASP A 438 26.06 8.14 8.49
CA ASP A 438 26.18 7.15 9.56
C ASP A 438 25.10 6.07 9.41
N LYS A 439 25.52 4.89 8.95
CA LYS A 439 24.65 3.72 8.75
C LYS A 439 23.82 3.35 9.98
N LYS A 440 24.32 3.58 11.20
CA LYS A 440 23.57 3.26 12.43
C LYS A 440 22.43 4.25 12.66
N LYS A 441 22.63 5.53 12.32
CA LYS A 441 21.61 6.56 12.48
C LYS A 441 20.51 6.42 11.44
N ILE A 442 20.86 6.08 10.20
CA ILE A 442 19.88 5.95 9.12
C ILE A 442 19.24 4.57 9.00
N SER A 443 19.64 3.58 9.80
CA SER A 443 19.10 2.21 9.70
C SER A 443 17.58 2.16 9.88
N ILE A 444 16.99 3.14 10.57
CA ILE A 444 15.54 3.29 10.68
C ILE A 444 14.85 3.45 9.31
N PHE A 445 15.55 4.01 8.32
CA PHE A 445 15.06 4.24 6.96
C PHE A 445 15.58 3.20 5.95
N GLU A 446 16.30 2.17 6.39
CA GLU A 446 16.92 1.18 5.50
C GLU A 446 16.36 -0.22 5.70
N ARG A 447 16.50 -1.03 4.67
CA ARG A 447 16.24 -2.47 4.72
C ARG A 447 17.38 -3.26 4.10
N ASP A 448 17.47 -4.51 4.53
CA ASP A 448 18.38 -5.48 3.94
C ASP A 448 17.72 -6.10 2.71
N PHE A 449 18.43 -6.12 1.57
CA PHE A 449 17.93 -6.66 0.31
C PHE A 449 18.14 -8.17 0.14
#